data_AF-A0A1C6DA61-F1
#
_entry.id   AF-A0A1C6DA61-F1
#
_cell.length_a   1.000
_cell.length_b   1.000
_cell.length_c   1.000
_cell.angle_alpha   90.00
_cell.angle_beta   90.00
_cell.angle_gamma   90.00
#
_symmetry.space_group_name_H-M   'P 1'
#
loop_
_entity.id
_entity.type
_entity.pdbx_description
1 polymer ?
#
loop_
_entity_poly.entity_id
_entity_poly.type
_entity_poly.pdbx_seq_one_letter_code
_entity_poly.pdbx_strand_id
1 'polypeptide(L)' 'MSEKVCLCKGITKETIVDAIKNGANTVEKVKDATGATTGPCQGARCRETIEKLIEENK' A
#
# COMPACT_ATOMS: atom_id res chain seq x y z
N MET A 1 3.04 -9.39 14.42
CA MET A 1 2.28 -8.13 14.57
C MET A 1 1.93 -7.65 13.17
N SER A 2 0.67 -7.76 12.76
CA SER A 2 0.23 -7.37 11.41
C SER A 2 0.22 -5.85 11.31
N GLU A 3 1.27 -5.28 10.74
CA GLU A 3 1.42 -3.84 10.60
C GLU A 3 0.42 -3.33 9.54
N LYS A 4 -0.59 -2.60 10.01
CA LYS A 4 -1.61 -1.99 9.14
C LYS A 4 -1.03 -0.73 8.55
N VAL A 5 -0.76 -0.75 7.26
CA VAL A 5 -0.23 0.40 6.54
C VAL A 5 -1.34 1.42 6.28
N CYS A 6 -2.54 0.97 5.91
CA CYS A 6 -3.69 1.85 5.73
C CYS A 6 -4.69 1.65 6.86
N LEU A 7 -4.74 2.57 7.82
CA LEU A 7 -5.75 2.57 8.88
C LEU A 7 -7.17 2.84 8.31
N CYS A 8 -7.26 3.67 7.27
CA CYS A 8 -8.53 4.07 6.65
C CYS A 8 -9.30 2.88 6.05
N LYS A 9 -8.58 1.90 5.46
CA LYS A 9 -9.17 0.70 4.85
C LYS A 9 -8.76 -0.62 5.54
N GLY A 10 -7.96 -0.56 6.60
CA GLY A 10 -7.43 -1.75 7.26
C GLY A 10 -6.45 -2.57 6.43
N ILE A 11 -5.80 -1.99 5.41
CA ILE A 11 -4.84 -2.71 4.56
C ILE A 11 -3.55 -2.99 5.34
N THR A 12 -3.12 -4.25 5.32
CA THR A 12 -1.88 -4.71 5.96
C THR A 12 -0.69 -4.60 5.02
N LYS A 13 0.52 -4.56 5.61
CA LYS A 13 1.79 -4.62 4.87
C LYS A 13 1.85 -5.85 3.96
N GLU A 14 1.35 -6.99 4.43
CA GLU A 14 1.33 -8.25 3.67
C GLU A 14 0.55 -8.11 2.36
N THR A 15 -0.63 -7.46 2.40
CA THR A 15 -1.45 -7.22 1.21
C THR A 15 -0.72 -6.33 0.19
N ILE A 16 0.02 -5.32 0.67
CA ILE A 16 0.79 -4.43 -0.19
C ILE A 16 1.98 -5.18 -0.80
N VAL A 17 2.71 -5.97 -0.03
CA VAL A 17 3.81 -6.79 -0.52
C VAL A 17 3.33 -7.81 -1.55
N ASP A 18 2.18 -8.44 -1.31
CA ASP A 18 1.57 -9.37 -2.27
C ASP A 18 1.21 -8.65 -3.58
N ALA A 19 0.60 -7.47 -3.50
CA ALA A 19 0.34 -6.64 -4.68
C ALA A 19 1.63 -6.28 -5.43
N ILE A 20 2.70 -5.89 -4.72
CA ILE A 20 4.00 -5.57 -5.33
C ILE A 20 4.57 -6.79 -6.06
N LYS A 21 4.52 -7.97 -5.44
CA LYS A 21 4.94 -9.24 -6.06
C LYS A 21 4.10 -9.64 -7.28
N ASN A 22 2.82 -9.28 -7.29
CA ASN A 22 1.94 -9.41 -8.46
C ASN A 22 2.24 -8.38 -9.57
N GLY A 23 3.24 -7.52 -9.40
CA GLY A 23 3.65 -6.53 -10.40
C GLY A 23 3.10 -5.11 -10.16
N ALA A 24 2.59 -4.84 -8.95
CA ALA A 24 2.19 -3.49 -8.53
C ALA A 24 3.40 -2.71 -7.97
N ASN A 25 4.27 -2.27 -8.87
CA ASN A 25 5.52 -1.56 -8.58
C ASN A 25 5.39 -0.02 -8.65
N THR A 26 4.17 0.52 -8.56
CA THR A 26 3.89 1.96 -8.43
C THR A 26 2.76 2.19 -7.45
N VAL A 27 2.72 3.37 -6.82
CA VAL A 27 1.66 3.75 -5.87
C VAL A 27 0.29 3.64 -6.52
N GLU A 28 0.16 3.99 -7.81
CA GLU A 28 -1.11 3.86 -8.53
C GLU A 28 -1.53 2.41 -8.73
N LYS A 29 -0.61 1.51 -9.08
CA LYS A 29 -0.94 0.09 -9.18
C LYS A 29 -1.25 -0.53 -7.83
N VAL A 30 -0.51 -0.16 -6.77
CA VAL A 30 -0.81 -0.62 -5.41
C VAL A 30 -2.15 -0.07 -4.94
N LYS A 31 -2.46 1.19 -5.27
CA LYS A 31 -3.77 1.81 -5.03
C LYS A 31 -4.88 1.06 -5.74
N ASP A 32 -4.67 0.64 -6.98
CA ASP A 32 -5.68 -0.10 -7.75
C ASP A 32 -5.85 -1.53 -7.22
N ALA A 33 -4.74 -2.24 -7.00
CA ALA A 33 -4.71 -3.63 -6.54
C ALA A 33 -5.21 -3.80 -5.09
N THR A 34 -4.81 -2.90 -4.18
CA THR A 34 -5.15 -3.00 -2.75
C THR A 34 -6.25 -2.05 -2.32
N GLY A 35 -6.58 -1.04 -3.14
CA GLY A 35 -7.46 0.04 -2.73
C GLY A 35 -6.85 0.99 -1.70
N ALA A 36 -5.59 0.80 -1.28
CA ALA A 36 -4.90 1.70 -0.35
C ALA A 36 -4.79 3.11 -0.97
N THR A 37 -4.63 4.16 -0.15
CA THR A 37 -4.63 5.58 -0.59
C THR A 37 -5.94 6.16 -1.16
N THR A 38 -7.00 5.37 -1.43
CA THR A 38 -8.31 5.92 -1.89
C THR A 38 -9.27 6.28 -0.75
N GLY A 39 -8.81 6.25 0.51
CA GLY A 39 -9.65 6.54 1.67
C GLY A 39 -9.91 8.05 1.88
N PRO A 40 -10.63 8.43 2.94
CA PRO A 40 -10.84 9.84 3.31
C PRO A 40 -9.52 10.60 3.57
N CYS A 41 -8.48 9.86 3.93
CA CYS A 41 -7.14 10.35 4.11
C CYS A 41 -6.37 10.60 2.79
N GLN A 42 -6.93 10.22 1.62
CA GLN A 42 -6.33 10.37 0.28
C GLN A 42 -4.86 9.92 0.17
N GLY A 43 -4.46 8.96 1.01
CA GLY A 43 -3.08 8.48 1.05
C GLY A 43 -2.13 9.30 1.90
N ALA A 44 -2.55 10.39 2.54
CA ALA A 44 -1.67 11.29 3.31
C ALA A 44 -0.80 10.59 4.37
N ARG A 45 -1.24 9.46 4.93
CA ARG A 45 -0.46 8.69 5.94
C ARG A 45 0.13 7.39 5.43
N CYS A 46 -0.54 6.71 4.51
CA CYS A 46 -0.12 5.39 4.03
C CYS A 46 0.74 5.46 2.77
N ARG A 47 0.70 6.58 2.03
CA ARG A 47 1.44 6.75 0.78
C ARG A 47 2.94 6.63 0.98
N GLU A 48 3.51 7.34 1.96
CA GLU A 48 4.96 7.30 2.21
C GLU A 48 5.42 5.87 2.57
N THR A 49 4.66 5.17 3.40
CA THR A 49 4.94 3.77 3.74
C THR A 49 4.81 2.85 2.52
N ILE A 50 3.80 3.05 1.67
CA ILE A 50 3.63 2.29 0.42
C ILE A 50 4.78 2.55 -0.55
N GLU A 51 5.19 3.81 -0.74
CA GLU A 51 6.34 4.17 -1.57
C GLU A 51 7.61 3.48 -1.07
N LYS A 52 7.88 3.53 0.24
CA LYS A 52 9.00 2.78 0.86
C LYS A 52 8.90 1.28 0.63
N LEU A 53 7.73 0.67 0.83
CA LEU A 53 7.54 -0.77 0.61
C LEU A 53 7.74 -1.17 -0.84
N ILE A 54 7.25 -0.37 -1.79
CA ILE A 54 7.48 -0.57 -3.21
C ILE A 54 8.98 -0.52 -3.50
N GLU A 55 9.69 0.48 -2.98
CA GLU A 55 11.13 0.66 -3.22
C GLU A 55 11.97 -0.46 -2.60
N GLU A 56 11.59 -0.96 -1.43
CA GLU A 56 12.22 -2.11 -0.76
C GLU A 56 11.94 -3.46 -1.45
N ASN A 57 10.87 -3.58 -2.26
CA ASN A 57 10.42 -4.85 -2.85
C ASN A 57 10.33 -4.83 -4.39
N LYS A 58 10.87 -3.81 -5.06
CA LYS A 58 10.89 -3.68 -6.53
C LYS A 58 12.00 -4.50 -7.18
#